data_AF-A0A9X4GMK2-F1
#
_entry.id   AF-A0A9X4GMK2-F1
#
_cell.length_a   1.000
_cell.length_b   1.000
_cell.length_c   1.000
_cell.angle_alpha   90.00
_cell.angle_beta   90.00
_cell.angle_gamma   90.00
#
_symmetry.space_group_name_H-M   'P 1'
#
loop_
_entity.id
_entity.type
_entity.pdbx_description
1 polymer ?
#
loop_
_entity_poly.entity_id
_entity_poly.type
_entity_poly.pdbx_seq_one_letter_code
_entity_poly.pdbx_strand_id
1 'polypeptide(L)'
;MTALNKQAMREEFEICSKDRMRRMALALLDELEAAEKRIAELEAREVVLPPLNDDLIAILGRPNFTCSHLAELMRKSGDEIRRKSEHEQAAVIHWFLGIYLEHGDKWEGVAKADIQSRVAAAGIGVKGE
;
A
#
# COMPACT_ATOMS: atom_id res chain seq x y z
N MET A 1 -40.43 -36.10 38.57
CA MET A 1 -39.15 -35.48 38.15
C MET A 1 -38.84 -34.35 39.12
N THR A 2 -37.92 -34.59 40.03
CA THR A 2 -37.67 -33.81 41.26
C THR A 2 -36.98 -32.47 40.98
N ALA A 3 -37.11 -31.51 41.92
CA ALA A 3 -36.45 -30.21 41.86
C ALA A 3 -34.92 -30.31 41.64
N LEU A 4 -34.31 -31.41 42.10
CA LEU A 4 -32.90 -31.76 41.86
C LEU A 4 -32.56 -31.85 40.36
N ASN A 5 -33.41 -32.44 39.52
CA ASN A 5 -33.15 -32.55 38.08
C ASN A 5 -33.21 -31.19 37.36
N LYS A 6 -34.02 -30.25 37.86
CA LYS A 6 -34.09 -28.88 37.31
C LYS A 6 -32.89 -28.03 37.71
N GLN A 7 -32.37 -28.24 38.92
CA GLN A 7 -31.18 -27.54 39.40
C GLN A 7 -29.92 -27.99 38.64
N ALA A 8 -29.75 -29.30 38.45
CA ALA A 8 -28.63 -29.85 37.68
C ALA A 8 -28.58 -29.30 36.24
N MET A 9 -29.72 -29.25 35.54
CA MET A 9 -29.75 -28.68 34.17
C MET A 9 -29.40 -27.19 34.12
N ARG A 10 -29.74 -26.42 35.15
CA ARG A 10 -29.37 -24.99 35.23
C ARG A 10 -27.87 -24.81 35.41
N GLU A 11 -27.24 -25.64 36.25
CA GLU A 11 -25.80 -25.62 36.48
C GLU A 11 -25.03 -26.04 35.23
N GLU A 12 -25.47 -27.09 34.53
CA GLU A 12 -24.85 -27.52 33.27
C GLU A 12 -24.97 -26.47 32.16
N PHE A 13 -26.11 -25.79 32.05
CA PHE A 13 -26.30 -24.71 31.07
C PHE A 13 -25.38 -23.51 31.38
N GLU A 14 -25.23 -23.17 32.66
CA GLU A 14 -24.35 -22.10 33.12
C GLU A 14 -22.87 -22.42 32.87
N ILE A 15 -22.44 -23.67 33.12
CA ILE A 15 -21.09 -24.15 32.81
C ILE A 15 -20.82 -24.08 31.30
N CYS A 16 -21.74 -24.56 30.47
CA CYS A 16 -21.63 -24.51 29.01
C CYS A 16 -21.54 -23.06 28.49
N SER A 17 -22.30 -22.13 29.09
CA SER A 17 -22.23 -20.69 28.81
C SER A 17 -20.85 -20.12 29.16
N LYS A 18 -20.31 -20.45 30.33
CA LYS A 18 -18.97 -20.04 30.77
C LYS A 18 -17.86 -20.62 29.89
N ASP A 19 -17.96 -21.88 29.49
CA ASP A 19 -17.00 -22.52 28.58
C ASP A 19 -17.00 -21.90 27.19
N ARG A 20 -18.18 -21.48 26.70
CA ARG A 20 -18.28 -20.72 25.45
C ARG A 20 -17.59 -19.35 25.58
N MET A 21 -17.88 -18.60 26.63
CA MET A 21 -17.25 -17.30 26.89
C MET A 21 -15.73 -17.43 27.05
N ARG A 22 -15.26 -18.47 27.76
CA ARG A 22 -13.85 -18.76 27.95
C ARG A 22 -13.15 -19.06 26.62
N ARG A 23 -13.76 -19.86 25.74
CA ARG A 23 -13.22 -20.14 24.41
C ARG A 23 -13.13 -18.88 23.54
N MET A 24 -14.14 -18.02 23.58
CA MET A 24 -14.10 -16.74 22.88
C MET A 24 -13.02 -15.82 23.45
N ALA A 25 -12.88 -15.74 24.77
CA ALA A 25 -11.84 -14.94 25.41
C ALA A 25 -10.43 -15.44 25.04
N LEU A 26 -10.22 -16.76 24.99
CA LEU A 26 -8.94 -17.33 24.57
C LEU A 26 -8.63 -17.01 23.10
N ALA A 27 -9.61 -17.14 22.20
CA ALA A 27 -9.41 -16.78 20.79
C ALA A 27 -9.04 -15.30 20.60
N LEU A 28 -9.68 -14.41 21.37
CA LEU A 28 -9.35 -12.97 21.35
C LEU A 28 -7.96 -12.67 21.91
N LEU A 29 -7.49 -13.44 22.90
CA LEU A 29 -6.12 -13.33 23.40
C LEU A 29 -5.11 -13.77 22.35
N ASP A 30 -5.35 -14.91 21.68
CA ASP A 30 -4.49 -15.40 20.60
C ASP A 30 -4.39 -14.38 19.45
N GLU A 31 -5.52 -13.74 19.09
CA GLU A 31 -5.54 -12.68 18.07
C GLU A 31 -4.76 -11.43 18.51
N LEU A 32 -4.86 -11.05 19.79
CA LEU A 32 -4.12 -9.91 20.34
C LEU A 32 -2.62 -10.19 20.33
N GLU A 33 -2.19 -11.37 20.76
CA GLU A 33 -0.78 -11.79 20.73
C GLU A 33 -0.23 -11.80 19.28
N ALA A 34 -1.01 -12.28 18.32
CA ALA A 34 -0.64 -12.26 16.91
C ALA A 34 -0.52 -10.83 16.36
N ALA A 35 -1.41 -9.92 16.78
CA ALA A 35 -1.36 -8.51 16.39
C ALA A 35 -0.15 -7.80 17.01
N GLU A 36 0.14 -8.03 18.29
CA GLU A 36 1.31 -7.48 18.98
C GLU A 36 2.61 -7.93 18.30
N LYS A 37 2.71 -9.22 17.94
CA LYS A 37 3.85 -9.74 17.19
C LYS A 37 4.02 -9.03 15.84
N ARG A 38 2.93 -8.85 15.09
CA ARG A 38 2.95 -8.13 13.79
C ARG A 38 3.33 -6.66 13.94
N ILE A 39 2.89 -6.00 15.02
CA ILE A 39 3.29 -4.63 15.35
C ILE A 39 4.79 -4.58 15.63
N ALA A 40 5.31 -5.47 16.48
CA ALA A 40 6.74 -5.52 16.79
C ALA A 40 7.59 -5.76 15.53
N GLU A 41 7.15 -6.64 14.63
CA GLU A 41 7.82 -6.86 13.33
C GLU A 41 7.82 -5.61 12.44
N LEU A 42 6.74 -4.84 12.43
CA LEU A 42 6.62 -3.59 11.66
C LEU A 42 7.43 -2.44 12.28
N GLU A 43 7.43 -2.31 13.61
CA GLU A 43 8.20 -1.30 14.33
C GLU A 43 9.71 -1.56 14.23
N ALA A 44 10.12 -2.83 14.17
CA ALA A 44 11.51 -3.20 13.94
C ALA A 44 12.00 -2.93 12.50
N ARG A 45 11.10 -2.65 11.55
CA ARG A 45 11.46 -2.38 10.17
C ARG A 45 11.97 -0.95 10.00
N GLU A 46 13.27 -0.81 9.79
CA GLU A 46 13.87 0.46 9.42
C GLU A 46 13.56 0.81 7.96
N VAL A 47 13.04 2.02 7.71
CA VAL A 47 12.83 2.55 6.36
C VAL A 47 14.05 3.37 5.98
N VAL A 48 14.93 2.76 5.18
CA VAL A 48 16.15 3.40 4.69
C VAL A 48 16.04 3.63 3.20
N LEU A 49 16.37 4.85 2.74
CA LEU A 49 16.50 5.10 1.32
C LEU A 49 17.68 4.32 0.75
N PRO A 50 17.54 3.69 -0.42
CA PRO A 50 18.66 3.04 -1.08
C PRO A 50 19.82 4.03 -1.32
N PRO A 51 21.08 3.55 -1.39
CA PRO A 51 22.23 4.38 -1.72
C PRO A 51 21.99 5.16 -3.01
N LEU A 52 22.40 6.44 -3.04
CA LEU A 52 22.30 7.28 -4.23
C LEU A 52 23.16 6.69 -5.36
N ASN A 53 22.50 6.08 -6.33
CA ASN A 53 23.11 5.48 -7.52
C ASN A 53 22.69 6.26 -8.78
N ASP A 54 23.18 5.81 -9.95
CA ASP A 54 22.92 6.49 -11.23
C ASP A 54 21.42 6.60 -11.56
N ASP A 55 20.63 5.57 -11.24
CA ASP A 55 19.17 5.59 -11.42
C ASP A 55 18.50 6.66 -10.56
N LEU A 56 18.83 6.72 -9.27
CA LEU A 56 18.31 7.75 -8.37
C LEU A 56 18.80 9.15 -8.74
N ILE A 57 20.02 9.29 -9.26
CA ILE A 57 20.52 10.56 -9.80
C ILE A 57 19.68 10.96 -11.03
N ALA A 58 19.37 10.03 -11.93
CA ALA A 58 18.54 10.29 -13.10
C ALA A 58 17.09 10.66 -12.74
N ILE A 59 16.52 10.01 -11.72
CA ILE A 59 15.16 10.29 -11.22
C ILE A 59 15.13 11.64 -10.48
N LEU A 60 15.93 11.77 -9.42
CA LEU A 60 15.90 12.91 -8.50
C LEU A 60 16.51 14.18 -9.13
N GLY A 61 17.43 14.03 -10.08
CA GLY A 61 18.08 15.12 -10.80
C GLY A 61 17.30 15.64 -12.02
N ARG A 62 16.11 15.09 -12.31
CA ARG A 62 15.34 15.42 -13.51
C ARG A 62 14.99 16.91 -13.58
N PRO A 63 15.40 17.65 -14.63
CA PRO A 63 15.12 19.09 -14.71
C PRO A 63 13.63 19.41 -14.90
N ASN A 64 13.14 20.46 -14.23
CA ASN A 64 11.75 20.95 -14.30
C ASN A 64 11.15 20.99 -15.72
N PHE A 65 11.89 21.55 -16.67
CA PHE A 65 11.42 21.77 -18.04
C PHE A 65 11.21 20.47 -18.83
N THR A 66 11.68 19.32 -18.33
CA THR A 66 11.47 18.00 -18.95
C THR A 66 10.21 17.29 -18.46
N CYS A 67 9.55 17.79 -17.41
CA CYS A 67 8.47 17.10 -16.71
C CYS A 67 7.06 17.45 -17.22
N SER A 68 6.90 18.52 -18.00
CA SER A 68 5.58 19.05 -18.39
C SER A 68 4.70 18.04 -19.14
N HIS A 69 5.27 17.33 -20.12
CA HIS A 69 4.53 16.34 -20.93
C HIS A 69 4.06 15.14 -20.09
N LEU A 70 4.90 14.67 -19.16
CA LEU A 70 4.55 13.59 -18.26
C LEU A 70 3.49 14.03 -17.24
N ALA A 71 3.61 15.24 -16.68
CA ALA A 71 2.59 15.78 -15.80
C ALA A 71 1.24 15.98 -16.51
N GLU A 72 1.26 16.34 -17.79
CA GLU A 72 0.04 16.42 -18.59
C GLU A 72 -0.57 15.04 -18.86
N LEU A 73 0.26 14.02 -19.13
CA LEU A 73 -0.20 12.64 -19.23
C LEU A 73 -0.86 12.17 -17.92
N MET A 74 -0.20 12.40 -16.79
CA MET A 74 -0.71 12.09 -15.45
C MET A 74 -2.06 12.76 -15.19
N ARG A 75 -2.20 14.05 -15.52
CA ARG A 75 -3.50 14.76 -15.44
C ARG A 75 -4.60 14.10 -16.28
N LYS A 76 -4.27 13.69 -17.51
CA LYS A 76 -5.23 12.98 -18.37
C LYS A 76 -5.61 11.61 -17.84
N SER A 77 -4.74 10.99 -17.04
CA SER A 77 -5.02 9.75 -16.30
C SER A 77 -5.78 9.97 -14.99
N GLY A 78 -6.10 11.22 -14.62
CA GLY A 78 -6.89 11.56 -13.44
C GLY A 78 -6.11 12.17 -12.28
N ASP A 79 -4.78 12.36 -12.41
CA ASP A 79 -3.96 12.93 -11.33
C ASP A 79 -4.18 14.45 -11.18
N GLU A 80 -4.35 14.94 -9.95
CA GLU A 80 -4.47 16.37 -9.67
C GLU A 80 -3.10 17.04 -9.51
N ILE A 81 -2.60 17.67 -10.57
CA ILE A 81 -1.30 18.34 -10.57
C ILE A 81 -1.45 19.80 -10.99
N ARG A 82 -1.02 20.74 -10.13
CA ARG A 82 -1.05 22.18 -10.45
C ARG A 82 -0.17 22.47 -11.67
N ARG A 83 -0.61 23.39 -12.53
CA ARG A 83 0.17 23.89 -13.68
C ARG A 83 1.24 24.89 -13.24
N LYS A 84 2.23 24.40 -12.51
CA LYS A 84 3.40 25.13 -12.04
C LYS A 84 4.59 24.15 -12.08
N SER A 85 5.71 24.59 -12.64
CA SER A 85 6.84 23.72 -13.00
C SER A 85 7.38 22.89 -11.83
N GLU A 86 7.44 23.46 -10.62
CA GLU A 86 7.88 22.75 -9.43
C GLU A 86 6.90 21.63 -9.01
N HIS A 87 5.59 21.84 -9.21
CA HIS A 87 4.59 20.81 -8.91
C HIS A 87 4.61 19.69 -9.96
N GLU A 88 4.84 20.02 -11.22
CA GLU A 88 4.98 19.05 -12.30
C GLU A 88 6.24 18.19 -12.11
N GLN A 89 7.37 18.82 -11.75
CA GLN A 89 8.59 18.09 -11.43
C GLN A 89 8.40 17.17 -10.23
N ALA A 90 7.85 17.69 -9.12
CA ALA A 90 7.61 16.91 -7.92
C ALA A 90 6.73 15.68 -8.20
N ALA A 91 5.66 15.84 -8.98
CA ALA A 91 4.78 14.73 -9.33
C ALA A 91 5.51 13.64 -10.14
N VAL A 92 6.29 14.03 -11.15
CA VAL A 92 7.05 13.10 -12.00
C VAL A 92 8.16 12.40 -11.22
N ILE A 93 8.92 13.14 -10.39
CA ILE A 93 9.96 12.56 -9.54
C ILE A 93 9.34 11.59 -8.54
N HIS A 94 8.24 11.97 -7.88
CA HIS A 94 7.55 11.12 -6.92
C HIS A 94 7.06 9.82 -7.57
N TRP A 95 6.49 9.91 -8.77
CA TRP A 95 6.03 8.74 -9.52
C TRP A 95 7.17 7.79 -9.88
N PHE A 96 8.26 8.29 -10.48
CA PHE A 96 9.39 7.45 -10.84
C PHE A 96 10.15 6.90 -9.62
N LEU A 97 10.26 7.69 -8.55
CA LEU A 97 10.84 7.21 -7.29
C LEU A 97 10.00 6.08 -6.70
N GLY A 98 8.68 6.18 -6.72
CA GLY A 98 7.79 5.10 -6.28
C GLY A 98 8.03 3.80 -7.06
N ILE A 99 8.08 3.89 -8.39
CA ILE A 99 8.40 2.75 -9.27
C ILE A 99 9.78 2.16 -8.92
N TYR A 100 10.79 3.01 -8.73
CA TYR A 100 12.13 2.55 -8.38
C TYR A 100 12.19 1.86 -7.02
N LEU A 101 11.51 2.39 -6.01
CA LEU A 101 11.48 1.77 -4.68
C LEU A 101 10.77 0.40 -4.70
N GLU A 102 9.83 0.19 -5.62
CA GLU A 102 9.12 -1.09 -5.77
C GLU A 102 9.88 -2.10 -6.66
N HIS A 103 10.55 -1.64 -7.72
CA HIS A 103 11.07 -2.51 -8.77
C HIS A 103 12.59 -2.47 -8.96
N GLY A 104 13.31 -1.57 -8.27
CA GLY A 104 14.76 -1.45 -8.33
C GLY A 104 15.29 -1.19 -9.73
N ASP A 105 16.24 -2.01 -10.19
CA ASP A 105 16.89 -1.91 -11.51
C ASP A 105 15.93 -2.05 -12.70
N LYS A 106 14.72 -2.55 -12.50
CA LYS A 106 13.69 -2.69 -13.53
C LYS A 106 12.82 -1.44 -13.72
N TRP A 107 13.06 -0.39 -12.94
CA TRP A 107 12.18 0.78 -12.87
C TRP A 107 11.92 1.42 -14.24
N GLU A 108 12.92 1.53 -15.11
CA GLU A 108 12.75 2.14 -16.44
C GLU A 108 11.77 1.37 -17.31
N GLY A 109 11.86 0.04 -17.28
CA GLY A 109 10.95 -0.84 -18.03
C GLY A 109 9.51 -0.70 -17.55
N VAL A 110 9.33 -0.66 -16.22
CA VAL A 110 8.01 -0.48 -15.60
C VAL A 110 7.45 0.92 -15.89
N ALA A 111 8.26 1.97 -15.75
CA ALA A 111 7.87 3.34 -16.04
C ALA A 111 7.45 3.51 -17.52
N LYS A 112 8.21 2.91 -18.44
CA LYS A 112 7.86 2.92 -19.87
C LYS A 112 6.54 2.21 -20.15
N ALA A 113 6.31 1.05 -19.52
CA ALA A 113 5.05 0.33 -19.66
C ALA A 113 3.87 1.13 -19.08
N ASP A 114 4.04 1.78 -17.93
CA ASP A 114 3.00 2.61 -17.32
C ASP A 114 2.69 3.85 -18.17
N ILE A 115 3.70 4.52 -18.72
CA ILE A 115 3.53 5.61 -19.71
C ILE A 115 2.70 5.12 -20.90
N GLN A 116 3.05 3.97 -21.48
CA GLN A 116 2.32 3.40 -22.62
C GLN A 116 0.86 3.09 -22.27
N SER A 117 0.62 2.50 -21.09
CA SER A 117 -0.71 2.22 -20.57
C SER A 117 -1.54 3.50 -20.43
N ARG A 118 -0.97 4.55 -19.83
CA ARG A 118 -1.62 5.86 -19.66
C ARG A 118 -1.92 6.54 -21.00
N VAL A 119 -1.01 6.46 -21.96
CA VAL A 119 -1.21 6.99 -23.32
C VAL A 119 -2.38 6.29 -24.02
N ALA A 120 -2.43 4.95 -23.93
CA ALA A 120 -3.52 4.16 -24.48
C ALA A 120 -4.86 4.50 -23.82
N ALA A 121 -4.89 4.61 -22.48
CA ALA A 121 -6.09 4.95 -21.72
C ALA A 121 -6.59 6.39 -22.00
N ALA A 122 -5.68 7.34 -22.22
CA ALA A 122 -6.01 8.72 -22.53
C ALA A 122 -6.52 8.93 -23.98
N GLY A 123 -6.58 7.87 -24.80
CA GLY A 123 -7.00 7.96 -26.20
C GLY A 123 -6.06 8.81 -27.07
N ILE A 124 -4.83 9.05 -26.61
CA ILE A 124 -3.82 9.80 -27.37
C ILE A 124 -3.21 8.81 -28.36
N GLY A 125 -3.79 8.74 -29.56
CA GLY A 125 -3.20 7.97 -30.66
C GLY A 125 -1.76 8.41 -30.88
N VAL A 126 -0.82 7.47 -30.79
CA VAL A 126 0.57 7.69 -31.19
C VAL A 126 0.55 7.99 -32.68
N LYS A 127 0.67 9.28 -33.06
CA LYS A 127 1.08 9.62 -34.42
C LYS A 127 2.55 9.21 -34.53
N GLY A 128 2.75 8.00 -35.05
CA GLY A 128 4.02 7.60 -35.61
C GLY A 128 4.30 8.36 -36.90
N GLU A 129 5.59 8.44 -37.19
CA GLU A 129 6.28 9.09 -38.32
C GLU A 129 6.63 10.58 -38.14
#